data_AF-A0A1V4KR61-F1
#
_entry.id   AF-A0A1V4KR61-F1
#
_cell.length_a   1.000
_cell.length_b   1.000
_cell.length_c   1.000
_cell.angle_alpha   90.00
_cell.angle_beta   90.00
_cell.angle_gamma   90.00
#
_symmetry.space_group_name_H-M   'P 1'
#
loop_
_entity.id
_entity.type
_entity.pdbx_description
1 polymer ?
#
loop_
_entity_poly.entity_id
_entity_poly.type
_entity_poly.pdbx_seq_one_letter_code
_entity_poly.pdbx_strand_id
1 'polypeptide(L)'
;MGRVMSGMHYRFDSPDEYRWWDENASRYPNRVYYRDYSSPVSQDVFVADCFNITVTEYNIGPAAKKNASDAGPGVNQTETEMETKVVTKVIREMCVQQYREYRLASGIRLHLADPSLAALLLLTLIVLH
;
A
#
# COMPACT_ATOMS: atom_id res chain seq x y z
N MET A 1 -6.99 6.90 -2.46
CA MET A 1 -6.28 5.81 -3.16
C MET A 1 -4.79 6.10 -3.18
N GLY A 2 -3.96 5.06 -3.14
CA GLY A 2 -2.51 5.15 -3.28
C GLY A 2 -2.03 5.35 -4.72
N ARG A 3 -0.71 5.49 -4.89
CA ARG A 3 -0.06 5.65 -6.20
C ARG A 3 -0.05 4.34 -7.01
N VAL A 4 0.20 4.46 -8.31
CA VAL A 4 0.57 3.33 -9.17
C VAL A 4 1.88 2.72 -8.68
N MET A 5 1.93 1.40 -8.54
CA MET A 5 3.11 0.64 -8.12
C MET A 5 3.55 -0.37 -9.19
N SER A 6 3.35 -0.03 -10.47
CA SER A 6 3.87 -0.81 -11.60
C SER A 6 5.41 -0.89 -11.54
N GLY A 7 5.96 -2.08 -11.71
CA GLY A 7 7.42 -2.31 -11.67
C GLY A 7 8.03 -2.39 -10.26
N MET A 8 7.21 -2.48 -9.21
CA MET A 8 7.71 -2.80 -7.88
C MET A 8 8.33 -4.20 -7.86
N HIS A 9 9.52 -4.32 -7.27
CA HIS A 9 10.15 -5.60 -7.02
C HIS A 9 9.68 -6.15 -5.67
N TYR A 10 9.13 -7.37 -5.69
CA TYR A 10 8.64 -8.06 -4.51
C TYR A 10 9.63 -9.12 -4.03
N ARG A 11 9.76 -9.29 -2.72
CA ARG A 11 10.64 -10.32 -2.17
C ARG A 11 9.85 -11.59 -1.86
N PHE A 12 9.97 -12.60 -2.71
CA PHE A 12 9.36 -13.91 -2.49
C PHE A 12 10.26 -14.85 -1.68
N ASP A 13 9.64 -15.78 -0.94
CA ASP A 13 10.40 -16.74 -0.11
C ASP A 13 10.81 -17.98 -0.91
N SER A 14 10.17 -18.21 -2.07
CA SER A 14 10.50 -19.31 -2.97
C SER A 14 10.43 -18.91 -4.44
N PRO A 15 11.14 -19.63 -5.33
CA PRO A 15 11.02 -19.45 -6.78
C PRO A 15 9.59 -19.71 -7.29
N ASP A 16 8.84 -20.58 -6.62
CA ASP A 16 7.48 -20.93 -7.05
C ASP A 16 6.49 -19.80 -6.75
N GLU A 17 6.66 -19.06 -5.65
CA GLU A 17 5.90 -17.83 -5.39
C GLU A 17 6.16 -16.77 -6.46
N TYR A 18 7.43 -16.58 -6.84
CA TYR A 18 7.81 -15.65 -7.89
C TYR A 18 7.19 -16.05 -9.23
N ARG A 19 7.31 -17.33 -9.62
CA ARG A 19 6.75 -17.85 -10.87
C ARG A 19 5.23 -17.68 -10.91
N TRP A 20 4.56 -18.05 -9.82
CA TRP A 20 3.11 -17.90 -9.70
C TRP A 20 2.71 -16.43 -9.84
N TRP A 21 3.43 -15.51 -9.19
CA TRP A 21 3.17 -14.08 -9.32
C TRP A 21 3.37 -13.59 -10.76
N ASP A 22 4.47 -13.97 -11.42
CA ASP A 22 4.77 -13.57 -12.80
C ASP A 22 3.64 -13.97 -13.78
N GLU A 23 3.10 -15.18 -13.61
CA GLU A 23 2.00 -15.70 -14.42
C GLU A 23 0.64 -15.05 -14.12
N ASN A 24 0.43 -14.55 -12.90
CA ASN A 24 -0.89 -14.11 -12.42
C ASN A 24 -1.00 -12.61 -12.08
N ALA A 25 0.10 -11.86 -12.07
CA ALA A 25 0.15 -10.48 -11.58
C ALA A 25 -0.86 -9.54 -12.26
N SER A 26 -1.14 -9.77 -13.54
CA SER A 26 -2.10 -8.97 -14.33
C SER A 26 -3.54 -9.01 -13.80
N ARG A 27 -3.87 -10.03 -12.99
CA ARG A 27 -5.20 -10.22 -12.38
C ARG A 27 -5.39 -9.36 -11.12
N TYR A 28 -4.32 -8.80 -10.58
CA TYR A 28 -4.32 -8.11 -9.30
C TYR A 28 -4.06 -6.61 -9.45
N PRO A 29 -4.59 -5.78 -8.54
CA PRO A 29 -4.41 -4.34 -8.59
C PRO A 29 -2.95 -3.96 -8.37
N ASN A 30 -2.53 -2.91 -9.07
CA ASN A 30 -1.21 -2.29 -8.90
C ASN A 30 -1.25 -1.03 -8.01
N ARG A 31 -2.30 -0.91 -7.17
CA ARG A 31 -2.54 0.19 -6.23
C ARG A 31 -3.21 -0.36 -4.98
N VAL A 32 -3.09 0.39 -3.90
CA VAL A 32 -3.71 0.08 -2.62
C VAL A 32 -4.62 1.21 -2.17
N TYR A 33 -5.59 0.87 -1.35
CA TYR A 33 -6.40 1.84 -0.61
C TYR A 33 -5.80 2.03 0.77
N TYR A 34 -5.86 3.25 1.27
CA TYR A 34 -5.45 3.58 2.63
C TYR A 34 -6.38 4.67 3.17
N ARG A 35 -6.47 4.73 4.51
CA ARG A 35 -7.31 5.69 5.21
C ARG A 35 -6.71 7.08 5.19
N ASP A 36 -7.54 8.12 5.11
CA ASP A 36 -7.08 9.47 5.38
C ASP A 36 -6.99 9.68 6.90
N TYR A 37 -5.77 9.77 7.41
CA TYR A 37 -5.52 9.93 8.84
C TYR A 37 -5.42 11.41 9.18
N SER A 38 -6.15 11.86 10.20
CA SER A 38 -6.06 13.23 10.71
C SER A 38 -4.70 13.56 11.35
N SER A 39 -3.91 12.53 11.69
CA SER A 39 -2.58 12.68 12.27
C SER A 39 -1.68 11.53 11.82
N PRO A 40 -0.35 11.71 11.82
CA PRO A 40 0.58 10.64 11.45
C PRO A 40 0.41 9.40 12.32
N VAL A 41 0.23 8.24 11.69
CA VAL A 41 0.18 6.92 12.37
C VAL A 41 1.48 6.15 12.19
N SER A 42 1.66 5.08 12.97
CA SER A 42 2.76 4.14 12.78
C SER A 42 2.61 3.32 11.51
N GLN A 43 3.71 2.71 11.05
CA GLN A 43 3.71 1.86 9.86
C GLN A 43 2.75 0.68 10.02
N ASP A 44 2.76 0.02 11.18
CA ASP A 44 1.98 -1.19 11.39
C ASP A 44 0.47 -0.92 11.33
N VAL A 45 0.02 0.18 11.95
CA VAL A 45 -1.38 0.63 11.86
C VAL A 45 -1.74 0.95 10.41
N PHE A 46 -0.89 1.72 9.74
CA PHE A 46 -1.11 2.08 8.34
C PHE A 46 -1.23 0.84 7.44
N VAL A 47 -0.30 -0.11 7.56
CA VAL A 47 -0.23 -1.29 6.71
C VAL A 47 -1.38 -2.24 6.98
N ALA A 48 -1.79 -2.42 8.25
CA ALA A 48 -2.93 -3.25 8.60
C ALA A 48 -4.24 -2.71 8.00
N ASP A 49 -4.52 -1.42 8.18
CA ASP A 49 -5.71 -0.78 7.62
C ASP A 49 -5.66 -0.77 6.09
N CYS A 50 -4.53 -0.40 5.51
CA CYS A 50 -4.32 -0.40 4.06
C CYS A 50 -4.60 -1.78 3.45
N PHE A 51 -4.07 -2.84 4.07
CA PHE A 51 -4.30 -4.21 3.63
C PHE A 51 -5.78 -4.57 3.70
N ASN A 52 -6.43 -4.36 4.86
CA ASN A 52 -7.83 -4.73 5.08
C ASN A 52 -8.78 -4.00 4.13
N ILE A 53 -8.57 -2.70 3.92
CA ILE A 53 -9.37 -1.92 2.98
C ILE A 53 -9.13 -2.43 1.56
N THR A 54 -7.87 -2.60 1.14
CA THR A 54 -7.54 -3.03 -0.22
C THR A 54 -8.13 -4.39 -0.58
N VAL A 55 -8.02 -5.38 0.30
CA VAL A 55 -8.60 -6.72 0.04
C VAL A 55 -10.12 -6.69 0.00
N THR A 56 -10.75 -5.79 0.77
CA THR A 56 -12.21 -5.62 0.76
C THR A 56 -12.68 -4.92 -0.52
N GLU A 57 -12.09 -3.77 -0.85
CA GLU A 57 -12.45 -2.96 -2.02
C GLU A 57 -12.27 -3.73 -3.34
N TYR A 58 -11.19 -4.49 -3.47
CA TYR A 58 -10.94 -5.30 -4.66
C TYR A 58 -11.55 -6.71 -4.61
N ASN A 59 -12.24 -7.08 -3.53
CA ASN A 59 -12.76 -8.42 -3.32
C ASN A 59 -11.68 -9.51 -3.52
N ILE A 60 -10.55 -9.37 -2.81
CA ILE A 60 -9.39 -10.27 -2.89
C ILE A 60 -9.31 -11.13 -1.64
N GLY A 61 -8.93 -12.40 -1.82
CA GLY A 61 -8.63 -13.32 -0.73
C GLY A 61 -9.80 -14.24 -0.34
N PRO A 62 -9.64 -15.03 0.73
CA PRO A 62 -10.58 -16.11 1.06
C PRO A 62 -12.02 -15.63 1.34
N ALA A 63 -12.17 -14.43 1.90
CA ALA A 63 -13.48 -13.85 2.21
C ALA A 63 -14.28 -13.50 0.95
N ALA A 64 -13.62 -13.06 -0.12
CA ALA A 64 -14.27 -12.77 -1.40
C ALA A 64 -14.70 -14.05 -2.13
N LYS A 65 -13.88 -15.11 -2.05
CA LYS A 65 -14.21 -16.43 -2.60
C LYS A 65 -15.34 -17.14 -1.84
N LYS A 66 -15.67 -16.73 -0.62
CA LYS A 66 -16.78 -17.30 0.16
C LYS A 66 -18.16 -16.79 -0.29
N ASN A 67 -18.21 -15.59 -0.89
CA ASN A 67 -19.43 -15.01 -1.46
C ASN A 67 -19.73 -15.54 -2.87
N ALA A 68 -18.73 -16.14 -3.53
CA ALA A 68 -18.89 -16.92 -4.74
C ALA A 68 -18.91 -18.40 -4.35
N SER A 69 -20.09 -18.97 -4.13
CA SER A 69 -20.30 -20.39 -3.85
C SER A 69 -19.96 -21.33 -5.03
N ASP A 70 -18.98 -20.97 -5.85
CA ASP A 70 -18.39 -21.79 -6.91
C ASP A 70 -17.18 -22.56 -6.39
N ALA A 71 -17.33 -23.22 -5.25
CA ALA A 71 -16.52 -24.40 -4.94
C ALA A 71 -17.02 -25.56 -5.84
N GLY A 72 -16.89 -25.37 -7.15
CA GLY A 72 -17.06 -26.45 -8.12
C GLY A 72 -16.00 -27.54 -7.87
N PRO A 73 -16.31 -28.80 -8.19
CA PRO A 73 -15.38 -29.91 -8.00
C PRO A 73 -14.19 -29.72 -8.94
N GLY A 74 -13.09 -29.14 -8.45
CA GLY A 74 -11.92 -28.83 -9.28
C GLY A 74 -11.03 -27.69 -8.79
N VAL A 75 -11.37 -26.95 -7.74
CA VAL A 75 -10.43 -25.97 -7.16
C VAL A 75 -9.29 -26.73 -6.46
N ASN A 76 -8.11 -26.73 -7.07
CA ASN A 76 -6.90 -27.25 -6.44
C ASN A 76 -6.62 -26.42 -5.18
N GLN A 77 -6.76 -27.05 -4.01
CA GLN A 77 -6.60 -26.38 -2.71
C GLN A 77 -5.24 -25.69 -2.58
N THR A 78 -4.20 -26.29 -3.17
CA THR A 78 -2.85 -25.74 -3.30
C THR A 78 -2.78 -24.44 -4.11
N GLU A 79 -3.59 -24.29 -5.17
CA GLU A 79 -3.61 -23.07 -5.99
C GLU A 79 -4.21 -21.90 -5.22
N THR A 80 -5.28 -22.14 -4.47
CA THR A 80 -5.92 -21.11 -3.64
C THR A 80 -5.05 -20.71 -2.45
N GLU A 81 -4.31 -21.66 -1.86
CA GLU A 81 -3.32 -21.38 -0.83
C GLU A 81 -2.17 -20.53 -1.37
N MET A 82 -1.62 -20.88 -2.54
CA MET A 82 -0.56 -20.12 -3.21
C MET A 82 -1.02 -18.70 -3.56
N GLU A 83 -2.20 -18.55 -4.16
CA GLU A 83 -2.80 -17.25 -4.43
C GLU A 83 -2.90 -16.40 -3.17
N THR A 84 -3.49 -16.97 -2.10
CA THR A 84 -3.67 -16.25 -0.84
C THR A 84 -2.32 -15.83 -0.27
N LYS A 85 -1.33 -16.73 -0.27
CA LYS A 85 0.01 -16.45 0.25
C LYS A 85 0.70 -15.32 -0.54
N VAL A 86 0.76 -15.45 -1.86
CA VAL A 86 1.48 -14.51 -2.73
C VAL A 86 0.78 -13.15 -2.75
N VAL A 87 -0.52 -13.12 -3.00
CA VAL A 87 -1.27 -11.87 -3.15
C VAL A 87 -1.30 -11.08 -1.85
N THR A 88 -1.49 -11.75 -0.70
CA THR A 88 -1.48 -11.04 0.58
C THR A 88 -0.11 -10.45 0.89
N LYS A 89 0.98 -11.14 0.52
CA LYS A 89 2.34 -10.62 0.65
C LYS A 89 2.56 -9.39 -0.23
N VAL A 90 2.19 -9.46 -1.50
CA VAL A 90 2.31 -8.33 -2.45
C VAL A 90 1.52 -7.11 -1.98
N ILE A 91 0.27 -7.28 -1.54
CA ILE A 91 -0.54 -6.16 -1.02
C ILE A 91 0.10 -5.52 0.21
N ARG A 92 0.64 -6.33 1.15
CA ARG A 92 1.36 -5.78 2.32
C ARG A 92 2.60 -5.00 1.90
N GLU A 93 3.40 -5.50 0.96
CA GLU A 93 4.57 -4.78 0.46
C GLU A 93 4.18 -3.48 -0.24
N MET A 94 3.13 -3.48 -1.06
CA MET A 94 2.57 -2.26 -1.64
C MET A 94 2.14 -1.25 -0.57
N CYS A 95 1.47 -1.71 0.49
CA CYS A 95 1.09 -0.86 1.63
C CYS A 95 2.30 -0.27 2.37
N VAL A 96 3.36 -1.05 2.59
CA VAL A 96 4.62 -0.55 3.18
C VAL A 96 5.23 0.55 2.32
N GLN A 97 5.24 0.34 1.00
CA GLN A 97 5.78 1.32 0.06
C GLN A 97 4.92 2.58 -0.01
N GLN A 98 3.60 2.45 0.10
CA GLN A 98 2.69 3.59 0.19
C GLN A 98 2.92 4.39 1.49
N TYR A 99 3.21 3.71 2.60
CA TYR A 99 3.50 4.36 3.87
C TYR A 99 4.74 5.24 3.81
N ARG A 100 5.79 4.80 3.09
CA ARG A 100 7.01 5.60 2.90
C ARG A 100 6.69 6.94 2.25
N GLU A 101 5.90 6.92 1.19
CA GLU A 101 5.44 8.15 0.50
C GLU A 101 4.54 9.00 1.40
N TYR A 102 3.61 8.37 2.12
CA TYR A 102 2.73 9.05 3.08
C TYR A 102 3.54 9.77 4.17
N ARG A 103 4.59 9.15 4.69
CA ARG A 103 5.48 9.74 5.70
C ARG A 103 6.29 10.91 5.15
N LEU A 104 6.79 10.81 3.93
CA LEU A 104 7.49 11.92 3.27
C LEU A 104 6.55 13.11 3.11
N ALA A 105 5.33 12.89 2.60
CA ALA A 105 4.33 13.95 2.43
C ALA A 105 3.90 14.57 3.77
N SER A 106 3.73 13.76 4.81
CA SER A 106 3.34 14.22 6.15
C SER A 106 4.47 14.99 6.85
N GLY A 107 5.72 14.58 6.66
CA GLY A 107 6.90 15.29 7.17
C GLY A 107 7.09 16.65 6.50
N ILE A 108 6.84 16.75 5.20
CA ILE A 108 6.88 18.02 4.45
C ILE A 108 5.81 19.00 4.96
N ARG A 109 4.60 18.52 5.30
CA ARG A 109 3.56 19.37 5.91
C ARG A 109 3.97 19.97 7.26
N LEU A 110 4.79 19.26 8.04
CA LEU A 110 5.31 19.77 9.30
C LEU A 110 6.37 20.86 9.12
N HIS A 111 7.11 20.88 8.01
CA HIS A 111 8.14 21.87 7.74
C HIS A 111 7.65 23.15 7.03
N LEU A 112 6.51 23.10 6.34
CA LEU A 112 5.93 24.26 5.63
C LEU A 112 5.11 25.20 6.51
N ALA A 113 4.93 24.88 7.79
CA ALA A 113 3.98 25.56 8.67
C ALA A 113 4.64 26.45 9.72
N ASP A 114 5.81 27.03 9.45
CA ASP A 114 6.36 28.08 10.33
C ASP A 114 6.38 29.46 9.65
N PRO A 115 5.22 30.15 9.59
CA PRO A 115 5.13 31.49 9.01
C PRO A 115 5.99 32.52 9.75
N SER A 116 6.40 32.22 10.99
CA SER A 116 7.26 33.10 11.79
C SER A 116 8.68 33.16 11.23
N LEU A 117 9.25 32.02 10.81
CA LEU A 117 10.57 31.94 10.19
C LEU A 117 10.59 32.60 8.80
N ALA A 118 9.51 32.43 8.03
CA ALA A 118 9.35 33.11 6.75
C ALA A 118 9.25 34.64 6.91
N ALA A 119 8.52 35.12 7.92
CA ALA A 119 8.42 36.55 8.23
C ALA A 119 9.75 37.14 8.73
N LEU A 120 10.51 36.41 9.55
CA LEU A 120 11.84 36.80 10.02
C LEU A 120 12.84 36.94 8.86
N LEU A 121 12.86 35.99 7.92
CA LEU A 121 13.72 36.06 6.72
C LEU A 121 13.39 37.25 5.82
N LEU A 122 12.10 37.57 5.65
CA LEU A 122 11.66 38.75 4.89
C LEU A 122 12.05 40.05 5.58
N LEU A 123 11.93 40.13 6.91
CA LEU A 123 12.34 41.32 7.68
C LEU A 123 13.84 41.59 7.58
N THR A 124 14.68 40.55 7.61
CA THR A 124 16.13 40.73 7.48
C THR A 124 16.55 41.26 6.10
N LEU A 125 15.80 40.95 5.04
CA LEU A 125 16.09 41.43 3.68
C LEU A 125 15.69 42.90 3.46
N ILE A 126 14.66 43.36 4.18
CA ILE A 126 14.18 44.75 4.14
C ILE A 126 15.12 45.68 4.92
N VAL A 127 15.73 45.20 6.02
CA VAL A 127 16.66 45.99 6.85
C VAL A 127 18.05 46.11 6.22
N LEU A 128 18.41 45.24 5.26
CA LEU A 128 19.69 45.27 4.56
C LEU A 128 19.70 46.12 3.26
N HIS A 129 18.57 46.73 2.89
CA HIS A 129 18.45 47.72 1.82
C HIS A 129 18.25 49.12 2.41
#